data_AF-A0A1H3W3K8-F1
#
_entry.id   AF-A0A1H3W3K8-F1
#
_cell.length_a   1.000
_cell.length_b   1.000
_cell.length_c   1.000
_cell.angle_alpha   90.00
_cell.angle_beta   90.00
_cell.angle_gamma   90.00
#
_symmetry.space_group_name_H-M   'P 1'
#
loop_
_entity.id
_entity.type
_entity.pdbx_description
1 polymer ?
#
loop_
_entity_poly.entity_id
_entity_poly.type
_entity_poly.pdbx_seq_one_letter_code
_entity_poly.pdbx_strand_id
1 'polypeptide(L)' 'MVKPNQQWNQVITSSFSSIKQTAIHIASAEKIWLDFWTNKTDPVYLSKEFKGTKEDLTAIWKITSASLKDFIEHYAQEN' A
#
# COMPACT_ATOMS: atom_id res chain seq x y z
N MET A 1 12.37 11.25 -23.62
CA MET A 1 11.40 11.07 -22.52
C MET A 1 11.55 9.65 -21.99
N VAL A 2 11.89 9.46 -20.71
CA VAL A 2 12.01 8.11 -20.11
C VAL A 2 10.61 7.54 -19.91
N LYS A 3 10.37 6.27 -20.27
CA LYS A 3 9.03 5.67 -20.19
C LYS A 3 8.62 5.46 -18.72
N PRO A 4 7.35 5.66 -18.32
CA PRO A 4 6.89 5.54 -16.93
C PRO A 4 7.24 4.22 -16.23
N ASN A 5 7.33 3.12 -16.98
CA ASN A 5 7.71 1.81 -16.44
C ASN A 5 9.21 1.70 -16.12
N GLN A 6 10.06 2.47 -16.79
CA GLN A 6 11.49 2.52 -16.48
C GLN A 6 11.73 3.27 -15.16
N GLN A 7 10.95 4.31 -14.88
CA GLN A 7 11.05 5.08 -13.64
C GLN A 7 10.61 4.26 -12.42
N TRP A 8 9.71 3.29 -12.60
CA TRP A 8 9.20 2.46 -11.50
C TRP A 8 10.31 1.76 -10.70
N ASN A 9 11.28 1.18 -11.42
CA ASN A 9 12.42 0.47 -10.83
C ASN A 9 13.71 1.30 -10.85
N GLN A 10 13.65 2.58 -11.23
CA GLN A 10 14.83 3.43 -11.28
C GLN A 10 15.40 3.63 -9.88
N VAL A 11 16.70 3.39 -9.75
CA VAL A 11 17.43 3.63 -8.50
C VAL A 11 17.52 5.13 -8.23
N ILE A 12 17.14 5.56 -7.03
CA ILE A 12 17.22 6.95 -6.56
C ILE A 12 17.87 6.99 -5.17
N THR A 13 18.62 8.06 -4.88
CA THR A 13 19.19 8.29 -3.54
C THR A 13 18.09 8.78 -2.61
N SER A 14 17.57 7.89 -1.76
CA SER A 14 16.48 8.15 -0.81
C SER A 14 16.40 7.05 0.23
N SER A 15 15.58 7.22 1.27
CA SER A 15 15.26 6.19 2.28
C SER A 15 14.68 4.91 1.65
N PHE A 16 13.99 5.05 0.52
CA PHE A 16 13.57 3.94 -0.34
C PHE A 16 14.21 4.12 -1.71
N SER A 17 14.95 3.11 -2.18
CA SER A 17 15.84 3.23 -3.34
C SER A 17 15.12 3.27 -4.70
N SER A 18 13.79 3.28 -4.75
CA SER A 18 13.00 3.40 -5.99
C SER A 18 11.57 3.83 -5.72
N ILE A 19 10.87 4.30 -6.76
CA ILE A 19 9.43 4.58 -6.71
C ILE A 19 8.65 3.33 -6.29
N LYS A 20 9.02 2.15 -6.82
CA LYS A 20 8.44 0.86 -6.43
C LYS A 20 8.51 0.64 -4.92
N GLN A 21 9.68 0.79 -4.32
CA GLN A 21 9.87 0.54 -2.88
C GLN A 21 9.08 1.53 -2.02
N THR A 22 9.06 2.81 -2.40
CA THR A 22 8.23 3.82 -1.72
C THR A 22 6.75 3.49 -1.79
N ALA A 23 6.25 3.14 -2.99
CA ALA A 23 4.85 2.79 -3.18
C ALA A 23 4.45 1.52 -2.42
N ILE A 24 5.31 0.49 -2.41
CA ILE A 24 5.09 -0.72 -1.62
C ILE A 24 5.01 -0.36 -0.13
N HIS A 25 5.91 0.50 0.36
CA HIS A 25 5.89 0.90 1.76
C HIS A 25 4.58 1.61 2.15
N ILE A 26 4.13 2.58 1.35
CA ILE A 26 2.89 3.33 1.61
C ILE A 26 1.68 2.39 1.57
N ALA A 27 1.51 1.62 0.48
CA ALA A 27 0.39 0.69 0.34
C ALA A 27 0.39 -0.38 1.45
N SER A 28 1.57 -0.86 1.86
CA SER A 28 1.70 -1.80 2.98
C SER A 28 1.24 -1.18 4.29
N ALA A 29 1.67 0.04 4.60
CA ALA A 29 1.34 0.70 5.86
C ALA A 29 -0.17 0.93 5.98
N GLU A 30 -0.80 1.45 4.91
CA GLU A 30 -2.25 1.65 4.86
C GLU A 30 -3.01 0.34 5.09
N LYS A 31 -2.60 -0.73 4.39
CA LYS A 31 -3.23 -2.04 4.52
C LYS A 31 -3.09 -2.63 5.92
N ILE A 32 -1.89 -2.55 6.51
CA ILE A 32 -1.64 -3.10 7.85
C ILE A 32 -2.50 -2.40 8.90
N TRP A 33 -2.60 -1.07 8.86
CA TRP A 33 -3.45 -0.33 9.79
C TRP A 33 -4.92 -0.70 9.64
N LEU A 34 -5.41 -0.80 8.40
CA LEU A 34 -6.78 -1.26 8.16
C LEU A 34 -7.01 -2.69 8.66
N ASP A 35 -6.09 -3.62 8.38
CA ASP A 35 -6.16 -5.01 8.87
C ASP A 35 -6.24 -5.03 10.41
N PHE A 36 -5.45 -4.20 11.10
CA PHE A 36 -5.51 -4.10 12.57
C PHE A 36 -6.84 -3.53 13.07
N TRP A 37 -7.31 -2.43 12.50
CA TRP A 37 -8.59 -1.81 12.92
C TRP A 37 -9.81 -2.70 12.64
N THR A 38 -9.69 -3.59 11.66
CA THR A 38 -10.73 -4.58 11.32
C THR A 38 -10.52 -5.94 11.99
N ASN A 39 -9.58 -6.04 12.95
CA ASN A 39 -9.26 -7.26 13.70
C ASN A 39 -8.98 -8.48 12.82
N LYS A 40 -8.31 -8.27 11.68
CA LYS A 40 -7.93 -9.37 10.78
C LYS A 40 -6.91 -10.29 11.46
N THR A 41 -7.17 -11.59 11.40
CA THR A 41 -6.38 -12.61 12.11
C THR A 41 -4.98 -12.85 11.54
N ASP A 42 -4.74 -12.47 10.28
CA ASP A 42 -3.46 -12.62 9.59
C ASP A 42 -3.15 -11.38 8.73
N PRO A 43 -2.63 -10.30 9.34
CA PRO A 43 -2.29 -9.06 8.64
C PRO A 43 -1.07 -9.27 7.73
N VAL A 44 -1.19 -8.86 6.47
CA VAL A 44 -0.15 -9.09 5.45
C VAL A 44 0.76 -7.87 5.30
N TYR A 45 2.06 -8.09 5.52
CA TYR A 45 3.10 -7.06 5.36
C TYR A 45 3.64 -7.03 3.93
N LEU A 46 2.97 -6.29 3.04
CA LEU A 46 3.39 -6.14 1.63
C LEU A 46 4.85 -5.66 1.52
N SER A 47 5.31 -4.81 2.44
CA SER A 47 6.70 -4.34 2.48
C SER A 47 7.75 -5.45 2.61
N LYS A 48 7.37 -6.62 3.13
CA LYS A 48 8.25 -7.79 3.30
C LYS A 48 7.98 -8.87 2.26
N GLU A 49 6.72 -9.05 1.84
CA GLU A 49 6.31 -10.24 1.09
C GLU A 49 5.92 -9.97 -0.37
N PHE A 50 5.75 -8.71 -0.76
CA PHE A 50 5.22 -8.37 -2.08
C PHE A 50 6.19 -8.73 -3.22
N LYS A 51 5.78 -9.71 -4.04
CA LYS A 51 6.50 -10.15 -5.26
C LYS A 51 5.74 -9.88 -6.56
N GLY A 52 4.62 -9.14 -6.48
CA GLY A 52 3.75 -8.84 -7.61
C GLY A 52 4.27 -7.72 -8.53
N THR A 53 3.45 -7.42 -9.54
CA THR A 53 3.65 -6.36 -10.54
C THR A 53 3.22 -4.99 -10.00
N LYS A 54 3.46 -3.94 -10.79
CA LYS A 54 2.96 -2.60 -10.47
C LYS A 54 1.44 -2.57 -10.45
N GLU A 55 0.82 -3.29 -11.38
CA GLU A 55 -0.62 -3.41 -11.56
C GLU A 55 -1.24 -4.12 -10.35
N ASP A 56 -0.61 -5.19 -9.87
CA ASP A 56 -1.03 -5.90 -8.65
C ASP A 56 -1.01 -4.97 -7.43
N LEU A 57 0.09 -4.23 -7.24
CA LEU A 57 0.20 -3.27 -6.14
C LEU A 57 -0.86 -2.19 -6.24
N THR A 58 -1.10 -1.67 -7.44
CA THR A 58 -2.09 -0.61 -7.69
C THR A 58 -3.50 -1.11 -7.41
N ALA A 59 -3.83 -2.36 -7.77
CA ALA A 59 -5.11 -2.97 -7.47
C ALA A 59 -5.31 -3.14 -5.96
N ILE A 60 -4.31 -3.70 -5.26
CA ILE A 60 -4.34 -3.85 -3.80
C ILE A 60 -4.52 -2.50 -3.12
N TRP A 61 -3.77 -1.48 -3.54
CA TRP A 61 -3.84 -0.16 -2.94
C TRP A 61 -5.21 0.48 -3.17
N LYS A 62 -5.76 0.43 -4.39
CA LYS A 62 -7.12 0.95 -4.65
C LYS A 62 -8.19 0.32 -3.77
N ILE A 63 -8.15 -1.01 -3.61
CA ILE A 63 -9.10 -1.74 -2.75
C ILE A 63 -8.91 -1.33 -1.29
N THR A 64 -7.65 -1.24 -0.85
CA THR A 64 -7.31 -0.84 0.52
C THR A 64 -7.80 0.58 0.81
N SER A 65 -7.59 1.53 -0.10
CA SER A 65 -8.01 2.93 0.09
C SER A 65 -9.52 3.09 0.08
N ALA A 66 -10.23 2.35 -0.77
CA ALA A 66 -11.70 2.32 -0.74
C ALA A 66 -12.19 1.74 0.59
N SER A 67 -11.63 0.62 1.04
CA SER A 67 -12.01 -0.02 2.30
C SER A 67 -11.69 0.86 3.52
N LEU A 68 -10.56 1.58 3.50
CA LEU A 68 -10.19 2.53 4.54
C LEU A 68 -11.16 3.71 4.57
N LYS A 69 -11.52 4.25 3.40
CA LYS A 69 -12.53 5.30 3.30
C LYS A 69 -13.86 4.82 3.90
N ASP A 70 -14.33 3.65 3.49
CA ASP A 70 -15.57 3.07 4.00
C ASP A 70 -15.49 2.86 5.51
N PHE A 71 -14.36 2.35 6.02
CA PHE A 71 -14.12 2.19 7.46
C PHE A 71 -14.25 3.52 8.20
N ILE A 72 -13.60 4.58 7.73
CA ILE A 72 -13.64 5.91 8.36
C ILE A 72 -15.06 6.50 8.31
N GLU A 73 -15.77 6.37 7.18
CA GLU A 73 -17.12 6.92 7.01
C GLU A 73 -18.16 6.22 7.90
N HIS A 74 -17.95 4.96 8.25
CA HIS A 74 -18.85 4.17 9.09
C HIS A 74 -18.33 3.95 10.52
N TYR A 75 -17.15 4.50 10.85
CA TYR A 75 -16.63 4.44 12.21
C TYR A 75 -17.52 5.28 13.11
N ALA A 76 -18.36 4.63 13.90
CA ALA A 76 -19.16 5.31 14.91
C ALA A 76 -18.20 5.97 15.91
N GLN A 77 -18.28 7.29 16.01
CA GLN A 77 -17.56 8.03 17.03
C GLN A 77 -18.02 7.47 18.39
N GLU A 78 -17.12 6.84 19.14
CA GLU A 78 -17.42 6.49 20.53
C GLU A 78 -17.69 7.81 21.29
N ASN A 79 -18.88 7.91 21.90
CA ASN A 79 -19.31 9.06 22.72
C ASN A 79 -18.59 9.07 24.06
#